data_AF-A0A380FCB2-F1
#
_entry.id   AF-A0A380FCB2-F1
#
_cell.length_a   1.000
_cell.length_b   1.000
_cell.length_c   1.000
_cell.angle_alpha   90.00
_cell.angle_beta   90.00
_cell.angle_gamma   90.00
#
_symmetry.space_group_name_H-M   'P 1'
#
loop_
_entity.id
_entity.type
_entity.pdbx_description
1 polymer ?
#
loop_
_entity_poly.entity_id
_entity_poly.type
_entity_poly.pdbx_seq_one_letter_code
_entity_poly.pdbx_strand_id
1 'polypeptide(L)' 'MQFQKRARLLFNLQQILQENKQELAEIITKENGKSVGEALGEVQRGIENVEFAAGAPSLMMGDSLSSYCYKY' A
#
# COMPACT_ATOMS: atom_id res chain seq x y z
N MET A 1 14.23 10.20 11.87
CA MET A 1 14.39 9.09 10.89
C MET A 1 13.39 9.32 9.76
N GLN A 2 13.85 9.60 8.53
CA GLN A 2 13.06 10.19 7.43
C GLN A 2 11.85 9.34 7.00
N PHE A 3 10.64 9.88 7.15
CA PHE A 3 9.39 9.32 6.59
C PHE A 3 9.47 9.11 5.07
N GLN A 4 10.22 9.95 4.37
CA GLN A 4 10.46 9.90 2.93
C GLN A 4 11.16 8.59 2.49
N LYS A 5 12.03 8.03 3.34
CA LYS A 5 12.69 6.75 3.07
C LYS A 5 11.71 5.58 3.15
N ARG A 6 10.76 5.64 4.10
CA ARG A 6 9.71 4.61 4.28
C ARG A 6 8.72 4.63 3.11
N ALA A 7 8.30 5.80 2.67
CA ALA A 7 7.42 5.94 1.50
C ALA A 7 8.06 5.34 0.24
N ARG A 8 9.34 5.66 -0.02
CA ARG A 8 10.07 5.11 -1.18
C ARG A 8 10.20 3.59 -1.16
N LEU A 9 10.39 2.99 0.02
CA LEU A 9 10.42 1.54 0.18
C LEU A 9 9.06 0.90 -0.15
N LEU A 10 7.96 1.51 0.28
CA LEU A 10 6.61 1.02 -0.02
C LEU A 10 6.26 1.16 -1.50
N PHE A 11 6.70 2.23 -2.16
CA PHE A 11 6.58 2.37 -3.62
C PHE A 11 7.34 1.27 -4.37
N ASN A 12 8.57 0.96 -3.95
CA ASN A 12 9.34 -0.13 -4.56
C ASN A 12 8.65 -1.49 -4.34
N LEU A 13 8.09 -1.72 -3.14
CA LEU A 13 7.32 -2.93 -2.86
C LEU A 13 6.10 -3.04 -3.77
N GLN A 14 5.36 -1.95 -3.95
CA GLN A 14 4.19 -1.92 -4.83
C GLN A 14 4.54 -2.26 -6.29
N GLN A 15 5.67 -1.77 -6.80
CA GLN A 15 6.17 -2.12 -8.14
C GLN A 15 6.50 -3.61 -8.26
N ILE A 16 7.25 -4.17 -7.30
CA ILE A 16 7.63 -5.59 -7.31
C ILE A 16 6.37 -6.47 -7.24
N LEU A 17 5.37 -6.11 -6.43
CA LEU A 17 4.11 -6.85 -6.35
C LEU A 17 3.32 -6.80 -7.66
N GLN A 18 3.35 -5.68 -8.39
CA GLN A 18 2.72 -5.57 -9.71
C GLN A 18 3.42 -6.43 -10.76
N GLU A 19 4.76 -6.39 -10.80
CA GLU A 19 5.56 -7.19 -11.73
C GLU A 19 5.34 -8.70 -11.55
N ASN A 20 5.19 -9.15 -10.30
CA ASN A 20 5.03 -10.56 -9.95
C ASN A 20 3.57 -10.97 -9.70
N LYS A 21 2.60 -10.14 -10.12
CA LYS A 21 1.18 -10.34 -9.82
C LYS A 21 0.65 -11.71 -10.26
N GLN A 22 1.09 -12.17 -11.44
CA GLN A 22 0.68 -13.46 -12.00
C GLN A 22 1.27 -14.64 -11.19
N GLU A 23 2.56 -14.58 -10.86
CA GLU A 23 3.23 -15.61 -10.07
C GLU A 23 2.63 -15.72 -8.66
N LEU A 24 2.36 -14.59 -8.02
CA LEU A 24 1.69 -14.55 -6.72
C LEU A 24 0.30 -15.20 -6.77
N ALA A 25 -0.46 -14.94 -7.83
CA ALA A 25 -1.78 -15.56 -7.99
C ALA A 25 -1.67 -17.09 -8.17
N GLU A 26 -0.68 -17.57 -8.91
CA GLU A 26 -0.44 -19.01 -9.07
C GLU A 26 -0.05 -19.69 -7.75
N ILE A 27 0.81 -19.05 -6.95
CA ILE A 27 1.19 -19.54 -5.62
C ILE A 27 -0.05 -19.61 -4.72
N ILE A 28 -0.85 -18.54 -4.67
CA ILE A 28 -2.06 -18.47 -3.85
C ILE A 28 -3.07 -19.54 -4.27
N THR A 29 -3.24 -19.79 -5.58
CA THR A 29 -4.07 -20.87 -6.11
C THR A 29 -3.56 -22.25 -5.68
N LYS A 30 -2.24 -22.49 -5.74
CA LYS A 30 -1.64 -23.76 -5.30
C LYS A 30 -1.82 -24.03 -3.81
N GLU A 31 -1.70 -22.99 -2.98
CA GLU A 31 -1.78 -23.13 -1.52
C GLU A 31 -3.23 -23.24 -1.00
N ASN A 32 -4.16 -22.49 -1.60
CA ASN A 32 -5.52 -22.35 -1.06
C ASN A 32 -6.58 -23.07 -1.89
N GLY A 33 -6.22 -23.61 -3.07
CA GLY A 33 -7.15 -24.28 -3.98
C GLY A 33 -8.18 -23.37 -4.67
N LYS A 34 -8.02 -22.04 -4.57
CA LYS A 34 -8.91 -21.05 -5.19
C LYS A 34 -8.59 -20.85 -6.67
N SER A 35 -9.55 -20.38 -7.48
CA SER A 35 -9.30 -20.11 -8.89
C SER A 35 -8.26 -18.99 -9.08
N VAL A 36 -7.50 -19.04 -10.19
CA VAL A 36 -6.49 -18.00 -10.50
C VAL A 36 -7.13 -16.61 -10.57
N GLY A 37 -8.38 -16.50 -11.04
CA GLY A 37 -9.13 -15.24 -11.06
C GLY A 37 -9.39 -14.67 -9.66
N GLU A 38 -9.78 -15.51 -8.71
CA GLU A 38 -9.96 -15.10 -7.31
C GLU A 38 -8.63 -14.70 -6.67
N ALA A 39 -7.58 -15.48 -6.92
CA ALA A 39 -6.22 -15.18 -6.45
C ALA A 39 -5.70 -13.85 -7.00
N LEU A 40 -5.90 -13.56 -8.29
CA LEU A 40 -5.55 -12.27 -8.91
C LEU A 40 -6.26 -11.10 -8.24
N GLY A 41 -7.54 -11.28 -7.87
CA GLY A 41 -8.32 -10.28 -7.16
C GLY A 41 -7.82 -10.04 -5.72
N GLU A 42 -7.28 -11.06 -5.06
CA GLU A 42 -6.63 -10.89 -3.75
C GLU A 42 -5.28 -10.20 -3.86
N VAL A 43 -4.43 -10.59 -4.82
CA VAL A 43 -3.13 -9.93 -5.04
C VAL A 43 -3.34 -8.45 -5.36
N GLN A 44 -4.34 -8.13 -6.18
CA GLN A 44 -4.70 -6.74 -6.49
C GLN A 44 -5.10 -5.94 -5.24
N ARG A 45 -5.93 -6.51 -4.36
CA ARG A 45 -6.28 -5.89 -3.08
C ARG A 45 -5.07 -5.71 -2.16
N GLY A 46 -4.13 -6.65 -2.18
CA GLY A 46 -2.85 -6.52 -1.48
C GLY A 46 -2.01 -5.35 -1.97
N ILE A 47 -1.94 -5.15 -3.29
CA ILE A 47 -1.24 -4.02 -3.92
C ILE A 47 -1.87 -2.67 -3.50
N GLU A 48 -3.20 -2.57 -3.55
CA GLU A 48 -3.94 -1.38 -3.13
C GLU A 48 -3.69 -1.01 -1.66
N ASN A 49 -3.60 -2.01 -0.78
CA ASN A 49 -3.26 -1.78 0.62
C ASN A 49 -1.85 -1.20 0.80
N VAL A 50 -0.88 -1.67 0.02
CA VAL A 50 0.49 -1.13 0.06
C VAL A 50 0.53 0.30 -0.48
N GLU A 51 -0.23 0.60 -1.53
CA GLU A 51 -0.38 1.95 -2.07
C GLU A 51 -0.99 2.91 -1.04
N PHE A 52 -2.07 2.48 -0.36
CA PHE A 52 -2.67 3.26 0.73
C PHE A 52 -1.68 3.53 1.86
N ALA A 53 -0.90 2.52 2.27
CA ALA A 53 0.14 2.68 3.29
C ALA A 53 1.29 3.62 2.84
N ALA A 54 1.62 3.63 1.55
CA ALA A 54 2.60 4.57 0.98
C ALA A 54 2.09 6.02 0.97
N GLY A 55 0.77 6.21 0.80
CA GLY A 55 0.08 7.51 0.86
C GLY A 55 -0.25 8.01 2.28
N ALA A 56 -0.08 7.17 3.30
CA ALA A 56 -0.32 7.49 4.71
C ALA A 56 0.39 8.76 5.26
N PRO A 57 1.58 9.19 4.77
CA PRO A 57 2.19 10.44 5.25
C PRO A 57 1.31 11.67 5.03
N SER A 58 0.50 11.70 3.95
CA SER A 58 -0.47 12.76 3.68
C SER A 58 -1.67 12.69 4.63
N LEU A 59 -2.07 11.48 5.03
CA LEU A 59 -3.19 11.22 5.95
C LEU A 59 -2.83 11.45 7.43
N MET A 60 -1.55 11.28 7.79
CA MET A 60 -1.04 11.53 9.15
C MET A 60 -0.67 13.01 9.38
N MET A 61 -0.90 13.89 8.41
CA MET A 61 -0.77 15.34 8.57
C MET A 61 -1.98 15.82 9.39
N GLY A 62 -1.93 15.60 10.71
CA GLY A 62 -2.96 16.10 11.61
C GLY A 62 -3.05 17.61 11.53
N ASP A 63 -4.27 18.14 11.60
CA ASP A 63 -4.52 19.58 11.67
C ASP A 63 -3.73 20.17 12.84
N SER A 64 -2.73 20.98 12.54
CA SER A 64 -2.04 21.76 13.56
C SER A 64 -2.97 22.89 13.99
N LEU A 65 -3.39 22.87 15.25
CA LEU A 65 -4.17 23.93 15.94
C LEU A 65 -3.43 25.28 16.04
N SER A 66 -2.45 25.55 15.17
CA SER A 66 -1.74 26.84 15.07
C SER A 66 -2.60 27.94 14.44
N SER A 67 -3.72 27.61 13.78
CA SER A 67 -4.61 28.63 13.19
C SER A 67 -5.51 29.35 14.19
N TYR A 68 -5.76 28.80 15.38
CA TYR A 68 -6.58 29.48 16.40
C TYR A 68 -5.81 30.55 17.19
N CYS A 69 -4.48 30.49 17.21
CA CYS A 69 -3.66 31.36 18.06
C CYS A 69 -3.30 32.72 17.43
N TYR A 70 -3.67 32.98 16.18
CA TYR A 70 -3.48 34.28 15.50
C TYR A 70 -4.73 35.18 15.53
N LYS A 71 -5.76 34.80 16.29
CA LYS A 71 -7.04 35.54 16.34
C LYS A 71 -7.32 36.26 17.67
N TYR A 72 -6.31 36.39 18.53
CA TYR A 72 -6.35 37.23 19.74
C TYR A 72 -5.09 38.09 19.84
#